data_AF-A0A668VH63-F1
#
_entry.id   AF-A0A668VH63-F1
#
_cell.length_a   1.000
_cell.length_b   1.000
_cell.length_c   1.000
_cell.angle_alpha   90.00
_cell.angle_beta   90.00
_cell.angle_gamma   90.00
#
_symmetry.space_group_name_H-M   'P 1'
#
loop_
_entity.id
_entity.type
_entity.pdbx_description
1 polymer ?
#
loop_
_entity_poly.entity_id
_entity_poly.type
_entity_poly.pdbx_seq_one_letter_code
_entity_poly.pdbx_strand_id
1 'polypeptide(L)'
;MHDYYMITHLAACIATIKEKHARDTHRLYKQKLEEVTKLQDSCSNAIARQRKKLKELTVSLEECKSNSSTAKLIPEEEDAITEIEDSIKDRAHTFFEMEAFLPKRNGLYLNLVLGNVNVTLLNKQSKFAYKDEYEKFKLVLTVILFVFSFTCRFLLSYRVLDALFNFLLVWYYCTLTIRESILISNGSRIKGWWVFHHYVSTFLSGVMLTWPEGALYQMFRNQFLSYCLYQSFIQFLQYYYQSGCLYRLRALGERHNMDLTVEGFQSWMWRGLTFLLPFLFFYHFWQLYNSITLFRMFQLPECKEWQVFMCGCSYLVLFMGNVFTTLAVVYQKYMNNQDKSKNV
;
A
#
# COMPACT_ATOMS: atom_id res chain seq x y z
N MET A 1 61.18 12.95 -24.28
CA MET A 1 60.35 12.87 -25.51
C MET A 1 59.61 11.54 -25.61
N HIS A 2 60.29 10.40 -25.34
CA HIS A 2 59.70 9.06 -25.33
C HIS A 2 58.55 8.89 -24.31
N ASP A 3 58.70 9.39 -23.09
CA ASP A 3 57.67 9.27 -22.05
C ASP A 3 56.40 10.07 -22.34
N TYR A 4 56.54 11.26 -22.96
CA TYR A 4 55.39 12.06 -23.38
C TYR A 4 54.56 11.36 -24.45
N TYR A 5 55.24 10.74 -25.43
CA TYR A 5 54.58 9.98 -26.50
C TYR A 5 53.87 8.74 -25.94
N MET A 6 54.50 8.04 -25.00
CA MET A 6 53.91 6.90 -24.31
C MET A 6 52.66 7.29 -23.50
N ILE A 7 52.70 8.42 -22.79
CA ILE A 7 51.56 8.94 -22.01
C ILE A 7 50.40 9.34 -22.93
N THR A 8 50.67 10.03 -24.05
CA THR A 8 49.62 10.36 -25.04
C THR A 8 49.02 9.13 -25.70
N HIS A 9 49.83 8.11 -25.96
CA HIS A 9 49.37 6.85 -26.57
C HIS A 9 48.57 5.99 -25.57
N LEU A 10 48.97 5.98 -24.29
CA LEU A 10 48.20 5.37 -23.20
C LEU A 10 46.89 6.11 -22.97
N ALA A 11 46.87 7.45 -23.00
CA ALA A 11 45.65 8.25 -22.87
C ALA A 11 44.68 7.98 -24.04
N ALA A 12 45.20 7.90 -25.28
CA ALA A 12 44.40 7.55 -26.45
C ALA A 12 43.88 6.10 -26.39
N CYS A 13 44.70 5.13 -25.98
CA CYS A 13 44.27 3.74 -25.76
C CYS A 13 43.20 3.63 -24.65
N ILE A 14 43.37 4.32 -23.52
CA ILE A 14 42.41 4.33 -22.41
C ILE A 14 41.07 4.94 -22.86
N ALA A 15 41.10 6.04 -23.61
CA ALA A 15 39.91 6.65 -24.19
C ALA A 15 39.20 5.70 -25.16
N THR A 16 39.95 5.01 -26.02
CA THR A 16 39.37 4.17 -27.08
C THR A 16 38.85 2.81 -26.58
N ILE A 17 39.52 2.19 -25.60
CA ILE A 17 39.19 0.85 -25.09
C ILE A 17 37.93 0.89 -24.20
N LYS A 18 37.79 1.90 -23.33
CA LYS A 18 36.58 2.02 -22.49
C LYS A 18 35.36 2.48 -23.27
N GLU A 19 35.54 3.34 -24.28
CA GLU A 19 34.42 3.91 -25.03
C GLU A 19 33.83 2.94 -26.07
N LYS A 20 34.66 2.12 -26.73
CA LYS A 20 34.18 1.13 -27.71
C LYS A 20 33.37 0.01 -27.04
N HIS A 21 33.88 -0.58 -25.95
CA HIS A 21 33.18 -1.63 -25.22
C HIS A 21 31.87 -1.13 -24.60
N ALA A 22 31.86 0.10 -24.05
CA ALA A 22 30.64 0.73 -23.55
C ALA A 22 29.61 0.98 -24.67
N ARG A 23 30.05 1.45 -25.85
CA ARG A 23 29.17 1.66 -27.02
C ARG A 23 28.55 0.35 -27.53
N ASP A 24 29.35 -0.71 -27.65
CA ASP A 24 28.86 -2.01 -28.10
C ASP A 24 27.86 -2.60 -27.11
N THR A 25 28.14 -2.50 -25.80
CA THR A 25 27.23 -2.91 -24.74
C THR A 25 25.92 -2.11 -24.76
N HIS A 26 25.99 -0.79 -24.96
CA HIS A 26 24.81 0.07 -25.07
C HIS A 26 23.96 -0.26 -26.30
N ARG A 27 24.60 -0.55 -27.45
CA ARG A 27 23.89 -0.98 -28.66
C ARG A 27 23.16 -2.29 -28.44
N LEU A 28 23.82 -3.28 -27.85
CA LEU A 28 23.21 -4.56 -27.51
C LEU A 28 22.05 -4.39 -26.53
N TYR A 29 22.23 -3.55 -25.49
CA TYR A 29 21.17 -3.21 -24.55
C TYR A 29 19.93 -2.64 -25.24
N LYS A 30 20.09 -1.66 -26.16
CA LYS A 30 18.97 -1.09 -26.93
C LYS A 30 18.24 -2.14 -27.76
N GLN A 31 18.98 -3.00 -28.46
CA GLN A 31 18.40 -4.10 -29.24
C GLN A 31 17.59 -5.05 -28.36
N LYS A 32 18.15 -5.45 -27.20
CA LYS A 32 17.43 -6.31 -26.25
C LYS A 32 16.21 -5.64 -25.64
N LEU A 33 16.25 -4.32 -25.40
CA LEU A 33 15.10 -3.56 -24.92
C LEU A 33 13.95 -3.56 -25.94
N GLU A 34 14.25 -3.37 -27.23
CA GLU A 34 13.26 -3.45 -28.31
C GLU A 34 12.67 -4.85 -28.46
N GLU A 35 13.51 -5.89 -28.41
CA GLU A 35 13.06 -7.29 -28.43
C GLU A 35 12.11 -7.60 -27.27
N VAL A 36 12.47 -7.19 -26.05
CA VAL A 36 11.64 -7.37 -24.85
C VAL A 36 10.31 -6.62 -25.00
N THR A 37 10.32 -5.40 -25.53
CA THR A 37 9.09 -4.61 -25.73
C THR A 37 8.15 -5.32 -26.71
N LYS A 38 8.66 -5.83 -27.83
CA LYS A 38 7.86 -6.60 -28.80
C LYS A 38 7.29 -7.87 -28.19
N LEU A 39 8.07 -8.59 -27.37
CA LEU A 39 7.59 -9.78 -26.66
C LEU A 39 6.51 -9.44 -25.63
N GLN A 40 6.64 -8.31 -24.93
CA GLN A 40 5.63 -7.84 -23.98
C GLN A 40 4.29 -7.54 -24.67
N ASP A 41 4.31 -6.85 -25.80
CA ASP A 41 3.09 -6.55 -26.56
C ASP A 41 2.44 -7.83 -27.09
N SER A 42 3.25 -8.74 -27.65
CA SER A 42 2.78 -10.03 -28.15
C SER A 42 2.12 -10.87 -27.03
N CYS A 43 2.79 -10.99 -25.89
CA CYS A 43 2.29 -11.74 -24.74
C CYS A 43 1.02 -11.11 -24.15
N SER A 44 1.00 -9.79 -23.97
CA SER A 44 -0.18 -9.06 -23.47
C SER A 44 -1.40 -9.25 -24.38
N ASN A 45 -1.18 -9.16 -25.70
CA ASN A 45 -2.23 -9.39 -26.69
C ASN A 45 -2.71 -10.85 -26.70
N ALA A 46 -1.80 -11.81 -26.57
CA ALA A 46 -2.16 -13.23 -26.50
C ALA A 46 -3.00 -13.54 -25.27
N ILE A 47 -2.59 -13.07 -24.08
CA ILE A 47 -3.33 -13.26 -22.84
C ILE A 47 -4.71 -12.59 -22.90
N ALA A 48 -4.79 -11.35 -23.42
CA ALA A 48 -6.07 -10.67 -23.58
C ALA A 48 -7.06 -11.45 -24.45
N ARG A 49 -6.58 -12.04 -25.56
CA ARG A 49 -7.39 -12.92 -26.42
C ARG A 49 -7.83 -14.19 -25.69
N GLN A 50 -6.91 -14.85 -24.98
CA GLN A 50 -7.23 -16.08 -24.25
C GLN A 50 -8.21 -15.83 -23.11
N ARG A 51 -8.09 -14.72 -22.36
CA ARG A 51 -9.07 -14.32 -21.34
C ARG A 51 -10.45 -14.07 -21.91
N LYS A 52 -10.55 -13.44 -23.08
CA LYS A 52 -11.83 -13.24 -23.76
C LYS A 52 -12.50 -14.59 -24.05
N LYS A 53 -11.75 -15.54 -24.63
CA LYS A 53 -12.22 -16.90 -24.89
C LYS A 53 -12.61 -17.64 -23.62
N LEU A 54 -11.81 -17.51 -22.55
CA LEU A 54 -12.09 -18.15 -21.26
C LEU A 54 -13.41 -17.63 -20.68
N LYS A 55 -13.65 -16.32 -20.78
CA LYS A 55 -14.91 -15.69 -20.36
C LYS A 55 -16.11 -16.17 -21.18
N GLU A 56 -15.95 -16.28 -22.51
CA GLU A 56 -16.97 -16.85 -23.39
C GLU A 56 -17.29 -18.31 -23.01
N LEU A 57 -16.27 -19.13 -22.77
CA LEU A 57 -16.42 -20.52 -22.31
C LEU A 57 -17.14 -20.62 -20.95
N THR A 58 -16.82 -19.74 -19.99
CA THR A 58 -17.50 -19.70 -18.69
C THR A 58 -18.99 -19.38 -18.86
N VAL A 59 -19.34 -18.39 -19.70
CA VAL A 59 -20.74 -18.04 -19.98
C VAL A 59 -21.47 -19.21 -20.64
N SER A 60 -20.89 -19.84 -21.66
CA SER A 60 -21.51 -21.00 -22.30
C SER A 60 -21.69 -22.19 -21.35
N LEU A 61 -20.76 -22.38 -20.40
CA LEU A 61 -20.88 -23.41 -19.38
C LEU A 61 -22.02 -23.12 -18.39
N GLU A 62 -22.19 -21.85 -17.98
CA GLU A 62 -23.31 -21.40 -17.15
C GLU A 62 -24.66 -21.56 -17.88
N GLU A 63 -24.72 -21.28 -19.18
CA GLU A 63 -25.89 -21.51 -20.02
C GLU A 63 -26.23 -23.01 -20.16
N CYS A 64 -25.23 -23.88 -20.33
CA CYS A 64 -25.44 -25.33 -20.34
C CYS A 64 -25.98 -25.83 -18.99
N LYS A 65 -25.43 -25.34 -17.87
CA LYS A 65 -25.92 -25.66 -16.53
C LYS A 65 -27.38 -25.24 -16.35
N SER A 66 -27.73 -24.01 -16.74
CA SER A 66 -29.10 -23.48 -16.57
C SER A 66 -30.12 -24.19 -17.46
N ASN A 67 -29.77 -24.51 -18.71
CA ASN A 67 -30.63 -25.28 -19.61
C ASN A 67 -30.83 -26.73 -19.12
N SER A 68 -29.80 -27.35 -18.54
CA SER A 68 -29.90 -28.69 -17.95
C SER A 68 -30.66 -28.70 -16.62
N SER A 69 -30.85 -27.58 -15.92
CA SER A 69 -31.52 -27.57 -14.60
C SER A 69 -32.98 -28.07 -14.62
N THR A 70 -33.59 -28.11 -15.81
CA THR A 70 -34.94 -28.63 -16.06
C THR A 70 -34.98 -30.16 -16.19
N ALA A 71 -33.84 -30.82 -16.38
CA ALA A 71 -33.66 -32.27 -16.47
C ALA A 71 -32.58 -32.72 -15.49
N LYS A 72 -32.89 -33.62 -14.56
CA LYS A 72 -31.93 -34.05 -13.53
C LYS A 72 -30.61 -34.52 -14.17
N LEU A 73 -29.52 -33.76 -13.97
CA LEU A 73 -28.19 -34.06 -14.51
C LEU A 73 -27.75 -35.46 -14.09
N ILE A 74 -27.15 -36.20 -15.03
CA ILE A 74 -26.60 -37.53 -14.77
C ILE A 74 -25.25 -37.35 -14.03
N PRO A 75 -24.87 -38.22 -13.07
CA PRO A 75 -23.62 -38.07 -12.31
C PRO A 75 -22.36 -37.89 -13.17
N GLU A 76 -22.28 -38.55 -14.33
CA GLU A 76 -21.17 -38.39 -15.29
C GLU A 76 -21.10 -36.99 -15.94
N GLU A 77 -22.26 -36.33 -16.14
CA GLU A 77 -22.32 -34.98 -16.69
C GLU A 77 -21.89 -33.95 -15.63
N GLU A 78 -22.24 -34.19 -14.36
CA GLU A 78 -21.84 -33.35 -13.23
C GLU A 78 -20.32 -33.42 -12.98
N ASP A 79 -19.73 -34.62 -13.06
CA ASP A 79 -18.27 -34.81 -12.99
C ASP A 79 -17.55 -34.14 -14.16
N ALA A 80 -18.04 -34.30 -15.40
CA ALA A 80 -17.44 -33.66 -16.58
C ALA A 80 -17.50 -32.13 -16.52
N ILE A 81 -18.60 -31.57 -16.04
CA ILE A 81 -18.75 -30.12 -15.82
C ILE A 81 -17.75 -29.63 -14.77
N THR A 82 -17.56 -30.37 -13.68
CA THR A 82 -16.63 -30.01 -12.61
C THR A 82 -15.18 -30.03 -13.10
N GLU A 83 -14.81 -31.02 -13.91
CA GLU A 83 -13.49 -31.08 -14.55
C GLU A 83 -13.23 -29.89 -15.49
N ILE A 84 -14.24 -29.48 -16.27
CA ILE A 84 -14.15 -28.29 -17.14
C ILE A 84 -13.98 -27.02 -16.30
N GLU A 85 -14.70 -26.87 -15.18
CA GLU A 85 -14.57 -25.72 -14.29
C GLU A 85 -13.18 -25.62 -13.67
N ASP A 86 -12.61 -26.75 -13.24
CA ASP A 86 -11.27 -26.78 -12.67
C ASP A 86 -10.21 -26.50 -13.73
N SER A 87 -10.36 -27.00 -14.96
CA SER A 87 -9.49 -26.63 -16.08
C SER A 87 -9.55 -25.14 -16.42
N ILE A 88 -10.73 -24.52 -16.34
CA ILE A 88 -10.91 -23.07 -16.51
C ILE A 88 -10.18 -22.30 -15.41
N LYS A 89 -10.31 -22.73 -14.15
CA LYS A 89 -9.64 -22.10 -13.00
C LYS A 89 -8.12 -22.21 -13.11
N ASP A 90 -7.59 -23.38 -13.45
CA ASP A 90 -6.14 -23.59 -13.60
C ASP A 90 -5.56 -22.71 -14.70
N ARG A 91 -6.22 -22.66 -15.87
CA ARG A 91 -5.80 -21.77 -16.97
C ARG A 91 -5.88 -20.30 -16.57
N ALA A 92 -6.92 -19.90 -15.85
CA ALA A 92 -7.04 -18.53 -15.32
C ALA A 92 -5.90 -18.19 -14.35
N HIS A 93 -5.49 -19.15 -13.50
CA HIS A 93 -4.35 -19.00 -12.61
C HIS A 93 -3.03 -18.86 -13.37
N THR A 94 -2.78 -19.71 -14.37
CA THR A 94 -1.57 -19.60 -15.22
C THR A 94 -1.49 -18.23 -15.90
N PHE A 95 -2.59 -17.74 -16.47
CA PHE A 95 -2.62 -16.40 -17.08
C PHE A 95 -2.38 -15.28 -16.06
N PHE A 96 -2.89 -15.43 -14.85
CA PHE A 96 -2.64 -14.48 -13.77
C PHE A 96 -1.14 -14.40 -13.39
N GLU A 97 -0.45 -15.55 -13.34
CA GLU A 97 0.99 -15.59 -13.10
C GLU A 97 1.79 -14.96 -14.25
N MET A 98 1.43 -15.25 -15.50
CA MET A 98 2.06 -14.65 -16.68
C MET A 98 1.91 -13.12 -16.69
N GLU A 99 0.72 -12.61 -16.37
CA GLU A 99 0.45 -11.16 -16.26
C GLU A 99 1.22 -10.48 -15.13
N ALA A 100 1.69 -11.21 -14.12
CA ALA A 100 2.48 -10.62 -13.04
C ALA A 100 3.82 -10.05 -13.52
N PHE A 101 4.30 -10.49 -14.69
CA PHE A 101 5.54 -10.06 -15.33
C PHE A 101 5.32 -9.11 -16.52
N LEU A 102 4.09 -8.76 -16.83
CA LEU A 102 3.75 -7.85 -17.92
C LEU A 102 3.35 -6.47 -17.40
N PRO A 103 3.57 -5.40 -18.19
CA PRO A 103 2.99 -4.07 -17.96
C PRO A 103 1.51 -4.13 -17.60
N LYS A 104 1.15 -3.66 -16.40
CA LYS A 104 -0.25 -3.51 -15.98
C LYS A 104 -0.74 -2.09 -16.22
N ARG A 105 -2.02 -1.96 -16.54
CA ARG A 105 -2.68 -0.65 -16.61
C ARG A 105 -2.77 -0.06 -15.21
N ASN A 106 -2.45 1.23 -15.11
CA ASN A 106 -2.57 1.99 -13.87
C ASN A 106 -4.04 2.03 -13.41
N GLY A 107 -4.26 1.91 -12.10
CA GLY A 107 -5.57 2.22 -11.51
C GLY A 107 -5.93 3.71 -11.68
N LEU A 108 -7.21 4.06 -11.52
CA LEU A 108 -7.73 5.41 -11.76
C LEU A 108 -6.93 6.52 -11.06
N TYR A 109 -6.64 6.36 -9.76
CA TYR A 109 -5.86 7.33 -9.00
C TYR A 109 -4.43 7.50 -9.53
N LEU A 110 -3.77 6.38 -9.84
CA LEU A 110 -2.39 6.40 -10.32
C LEU A 110 -2.29 7.00 -11.72
N ASN A 111 -3.28 6.74 -12.58
CA ASN A 111 -3.40 7.37 -13.89
C ASN A 111 -3.68 8.88 -13.77
N LEU A 112 -4.47 9.31 -12.78
CA LEU A 112 -4.71 10.72 -12.51
C LEU A 112 -3.42 11.45 -12.08
N VAL A 113 -2.62 10.84 -11.20
CA VAL A 113 -1.42 11.47 -10.62
C VAL A 113 -0.18 11.38 -11.52
N LEU A 114 0.06 10.22 -12.15
CA LEU A 114 1.26 9.94 -12.95
C LEU A 114 0.99 9.93 -14.46
N GLY A 115 -0.27 10.03 -14.89
CA GLY A 115 -0.64 9.82 -16.29
C GLY A 115 -0.50 8.36 -16.73
N ASN A 116 -0.43 8.17 -18.05
CA ASN A 116 -0.35 6.85 -18.68
C ASN A 116 1.07 6.24 -18.66
N VAL A 117 1.85 6.53 -17.63
CA VAL A 117 3.21 6.02 -17.46
C VAL A 117 3.16 4.65 -16.79
N ASN A 118 3.76 3.64 -17.41
CA ASN A 118 3.82 2.29 -16.84
C ASN A 118 4.79 2.24 -15.64
N VAL A 119 4.25 2.00 -14.44
CA VAL A 119 5.05 1.84 -13.21
C VAL A 119 5.33 0.37 -12.85
N THR A 120 5.07 -0.55 -13.78
CA THR A 120 5.25 -1.98 -13.54
C THR A 120 6.73 -2.32 -13.44
N LEU A 121 7.13 -2.83 -12.29
CA LEU A 121 8.45 -3.35 -12.00
C LEU A 121 8.49 -4.80 -12.49
N LEU A 122 9.10 -5.04 -13.64
CA LEU A 122 9.11 -6.35 -14.30
C LEU A 122 9.93 -7.39 -13.52
N ASN A 123 11.03 -6.95 -12.89
CA ASN A 123 11.91 -7.82 -12.13
C ASN A 123 11.43 -7.99 -10.68
N LYS A 124 11.41 -9.24 -10.21
CA LYS A 124 11.12 -9.60 -8.81
C LYS A 124 12.04 -8.87 -7.83
N GLN A 125 13.32 -8.71 -8.17
CA GLN A 125 14.28 -7.97 -7.34
C GLN A 125 13.91 -6.48 -7.24
N SER A 126 13.48 -5.84 -8.33
CA SER A 126 13.05 -4.45 -8.33
C SER A 126 11.77 -4.25 -7.51
N LYS A 127 10.83 -5.19 -7.57
CA LYS A 127 9.63 -5.19 -6.72
C LYS A 127 10.00 -5.21 -5.23
N PHE A 128 10.96 -6.05 -4.83
CA PHE A 128 11.42 -6.11 -3.44
C PHE A 128 12.19 -4.86 -3.03
N ALA A 129 13.11 -4.38 -3.87
CA ALA A 129 13.86 -3.16 -3.59
C ALA A 129 12.93 -1.95 -3.38
N TYR A 130 11.91 -1.81 -4.23
CA TYR A 130 10.92 -0.74 -4.08
C TYR A 130 10.13 -0.85 -2.77
N LYS A 131 9.73 -2.08 -2.42
CA LYS A 131 9.05 -2.36 -1.16
C LYS A 131 9.94 -2.04 0.04
N ASP A 132 11.20 -2.43 0.03
CA ASP A 132 12.14 -2.19 1.13
C ASP A 132 12.37 -0.68 1.29
N GLU A 133 12.50 0.07 0.18
CA GLU A 133 12.59 1.53 0.20
C GLU A 133 11.30 2.20 0.69
N TYR A 134 10.13 1.60 0.46
CA TYR A 134 8.86 2.09 1.04
C TYR A 134 8.78 1.83 2.56
N GLU A 135 9.16 0.65 3.03
CA GLU A 135 9.17 0.33 4.47
C GLU A 135 10.20 1.19 5.22
N LYS A 136 11.40 1.38 4.65
CA LYS A 136 12.43 2.27 5.17
C LYS A 136 11.95 3.72 5.21
N PHE A 137 11.30 4.20 4.14
CA PHE A 137 10.71 5.53 4.09
C PHE A 137 9.69 5.73 5.21
N LYS A 138 8.76 4.80 5.42
CA LYS A 138 7.80 4.87 6.52
C LYS A 138 8.50 5.03 7.85
N LEU A 139 9.45 4.14 8.16
CA LEU A 139 10.16 4.15 9.44
C LEU A 139 10.91 5.47 9.67
N VAL A 140 11.70 5.92 8.69
CA VAL A 140 12.46 7.17 8.80
C VAL A 140 11.53 8.35 9.03
N LEU A 141 10.42 8.43 8.28
CA LEU A 141 9.49 9.54 8.43
C LEU A 141 8.70 9.47 9.74
N THR A 142 8.33 8.29 10.22
CA THR A 142 7.72 8.12 11.54
C THR A 142 8.64 8.65 12.66
N VAL A 143 9.95 8.39 12.57
CA VAL A 143 10.93 8.92 13.55
C VAL A 143 11.03 10.45 13.46
N ILE A 144 11.09 11.01 12.24
CA ILE A 144 11.12 12.47 12.04
C ILE A 144 9.85 13.12 12.62
N LEU A 145 8.66 12.55 12.32
CA LEU A 145 7.38 13.05 12.83
C LEU A 145 7.30 12.96 14.36
N PHE A 146 7.84 11.91 14.96
CA PHE A 146 7.92 11.77 16.42
C PHE A 146 8.76 12.90 17.04
N VAL A 147 9.99 13.11 16.54
CA VAL A 147 10.90 14.15 17.07
C VAL A 147 10.33 15.54 16.83
N PHE A 148 9.73 15.78 15.66
CA PHE A 148 9.16 17.09 15.33
C PHE A 148 7.91 17.39 16.19
N SER A 149 6.97 16.44 16.32
CA SER A 149 5.81 16.61 17.19
C SER A 149 6.21 16.78 18.66
N PHE A 150 7.23 16.06 19.14
CA PHE A 150 7.79 16.25 20.48
C PHE A 150 8.34 17.67 20.66
N THR A 151 9.11 18.16 19.68
CA THR A 151 9.69 19.51 19.70
C THR A 151 8.60 20.58 19.72
N CYS A 152 7.59 20.47 18.85
CA CYS A 152 6.46 21.41 18.81
C CYS A 152 5.58 21.37 20.07
N ARG A 153 5.55 20.23 20.77
CA ARG A 153 4.71 20.05 21.96
C ARG A 153 5.37 20.56 23.24
N PHE A 154 6.67 20.34 23.41
CA PHE A 154 7.37 20.54 24.69
C PHE A 154 8.44 21.63 24.65
N LEU A 155 9.04 21.91 23.48
CA LEU A 155 10.20 22.80 23.38
C LEU A 155 9.85 24.14 22.74
N LEU A 156 9.12 24.12 21.63
CA LEU A 156 8.87 25.30 20.79
C LEU A 156 7.38 25.44 20.47
N SER A 157 6.81 26.62 20.68
CA SER A 157 5.39 26.89 20.40
C SER A 157 5.25 28.03 19.38
N TYR A 158 5.69 27.78 18.15
CA TYR A 158 5.59 28.75 17.04
C TYR A 158 4.63 28.25 15.96
N ARG A 159 3.72 29.14 15.50
CA ARG A 159 2.74 28.84 14.44
C ARG A 159 3.39 28.36 13.13
N VAL A 160 4.58 28.86 12.81
CA VAL A 160 5.36 28.46 11.63
C VAL A 160 5.82 27.01 11.75
N LEU A 161 6.26 26.57 12.93
CA LEU A 161 6.66 25.18 13.15
C LEU A 161 5.47 24.24 13.03
N ASP A 162 4.30 24.64 13.55
CA ASP A 162 3.08 23.86 13.38
C ASP A 162 2.68 23.77 11.90
N ALA A 163 2.84 24.85 11.11
CA ALA A 163 2.59 24.83 9.67
C ALA A 163 3.51 23.86 8.95
N LEU A 164 4.81 23.92 9.24
CA LEU A 164 5.82 23.02 8.67
C LEU A 164 5.53 21.56 9.04
N PHE A 165 5.12 21.31 10.28
CA PHE A 165 4.74 19.98 10.74
C PHE A 165 3.50 19.45 10.01
N ASN A 166 2.43 20.24 9.90
CA ASN A 166 1.23 19.84 9.16
C ASN A 166 1.49 19.67 7.66
N PHE A 167 2.32 20.53 7.06
CA PHE A 167 2.76 20.36 5.68
C PHE A 167 3.53 19.05 5.49
N LEU A 168 4.42 18.70 6.41
CA LEU A 168 5.13 17.43 6.40
C LEU A 168 4.17 16.24 6.50
N LEU A 169 3.12 16.31 7.32
CA LEU A 169 2.08 15.28 7.39
C LEU A 169 1.31 15.12 6.07
N VAL A 170 0.88 16.23 5.46
CA VAL A 170 0.22 16.21 4.14
C VAL A 170 1.12 15.56 3.10
N TRP A 171 2.38 16.00 3.04
CA TRP A 171 3.36 15.43 2.11
C TRP A 171 3.60 13.94 2.36
N TYR A 172 3.72 13.53 3.62
CA TYR A 172 3.92 12.14 4.01
C TYR A 172 2.77 11.25 3.54
N TYR A 173 1.53 11.59 3.88
CA TYR A 173 0.37 10.78 3.51
C TYR A 173 0.09 10.78 2.00
N CYS A 174 0.26 11.91 1.30
CA CYS A 174 0.23 11.94 -0.16
C CYS A 174 1.30 11.02 -0.78
N THR A 175 2.50 10.98 -0.21
CA THR A 175 3.56 10.11 -0.72
C THR A 175 3.21 8.64 -0.48
N LEU A 176 2.60 8.30 0.66
CA LEU A 176 2.13 6.94 0.93
C LEU A 176 1.08 6.50 -0.07
N THR A 177 0.06 7.32 -0.37
CA THR A 177 -1.00 6.94 -1.33
C THR A 177 -0.43 6.64 -2.72
N ILE A 178 0.56 7.40 -3.17
CA ILE A 178 1.26 7.16 -4.45
C ILE A 178 2.07 5.86 -4.38
N ARG A 179 2.92 5.70 -3.35
CA ARG A 179 3.80 4.52 -3.22
C ARG A 179 2.99 3.23 -3.06
N GLU A 180 1.90 3.26 -2.30
CA GLU A 180 1.00 2.11 -2.13
C GLU A 180 0.24 1.77 -3.40
N SER A 181 -0.18 2.77 -4.18
CA SER A 181 -0.80 2.53 -5.49
C SER A 181 0.16 1.84 -6.47
N ILE A 182 1.45 2.21 -6.43
CA ILE A 182 2.51 1.53 -7.19
C ILE A 182 2.71 0.09 -6.67
N LEU A 183 2.73 -0.12 -5.36
CA LEU A 183 2.85 -1.46 -4.75
C LEU A 183 1.67 -2.38 -5.09
N ILE A 184 0.44 -1.87 -5.06
CA ILE A 184 -0.78 -2.60 -5.44
C ILE A 184 -0.71 -3.00 -6.91
N SER A 185 -0.33 -2.07 -7.80
CA SER A 185 -0.15 -2.34 -9.23
C SER A 185 0.92 -3.41 -9.48
N ASN A 186 1.89 -3.55 -8.56
CA ASN A 186 2.98 -4.53 -8.63
C ASN A 186 2.75 -5.82 -7.83
N GLY A 187 1.52 -6.03 -7.31
CA GLY A 187 1.10 -7.30 -6.69
C GLY A 187 1.11 -7.32 -5.15
N SER A 188 1.28 -6.17 -4.49
CA SER A 188 1.05 -6.08 -3.04
C SER A 188 -0.45 -6.13 -2.71
N ARG A 189 -0.82 -6.91 -1.69
CA ARG A 189 -2.20 -7.09 -1.24
C ARG A 189 -2.49 -6.20 -0.03
N ILE A 190 -2.65 -4.90 -0.29
CA ILE A 190 -3.02 -3.92 0.74
C ILE A 190 -4.55 -3.89 0.83
N LYS A 191 -5.11 -4.01 2.04
CA LYS A 191 -6.57 -3.91 2.21
C LYS A 191 -7.05 -2.50 1.89
N GLY A 192 -8.20 -2.39 1.22
CA GLY A 192 -8.75 -1.10 0.76
C GLY A 192 -8.92 -0.06 1.87
N TRP A 193 -9.29 -0.47 3.09
CA TRP A 193 -9.39 0.44 4.24
C TRP A 193 -8.07 1.17 4.51
N TRP A 194 -6.92 0.49 4.47
CA TRP A 194 -5.63 1.13 4.79
C TRP A 194 -5.28 2.20 3.77
N VAL A 195 -5.54 1.94 2.50
CA VAL A 195 -5.37 2.93 1.42
C VAL A 195 -6.34 4.10 1.63
N PHE A 196 -7.61 3.82 1.94
CA PHE A 196 -8.61 4.84 2.20
C PHE A 196 -8.26 5.73 3.41
N HIS A 197 -7.75 5.13 4.48
CA HIS A 197 -7.35 5.87 5.68
C HIS A 197 -6.26 6.90 5.35
N HIS A 198 -5.30 6.59 4.48
CA HIS A 198 -4.26 7.54 4.09
C HIS A 198 -4.85 8.76 3.38
N TYR A 199 -5.86 8.58 2.52
CA TYR A 199 -6.57 9.72 1.91
C TYR A 199 -7.27 10.59 2.95
N VAL A 200 -7.93 9.98 3.94
CA VAL A 200 -8.58 10.72 5.03
C VAL A 200 -7.54 11.45 5.89
N SER A 201 -6.39 10.84 6.18
CA SER A 201 -5.30 11.45 6.93
C SER A 201 -4.64 12.62 6.18
N THR A 202 -4.47 12.52 4.86
CA THR A 202 -4.05 13.64 4.00
C THR A 202 -5.02 14.80 4.11
N PHE A 203 -6.33 14.52 3.96
CA PHE A 203 -7.37 15.53 4.04
C PHE A 203 -7.38 16.21 5.42
N LEU A 204 -7.38 15.42 6.50
CA LEU A 204 -7.30 15.91 7.88
C LEU A 204 -6.09 16.83 8.10
N SER A 205 -4.91 16.40 7.65
CA SER A 205 -3.67 17.19 7.79
C SER A 205 -3.73 18.48 6.96
N GLY A 206 -4.38 18.47 5.80
CA GLY A 206 -4.61 19.64 4.97
C GLY A 206 -5.60 20.63 5.60
N VAL A 207 -6.66 20.14 6.22
CA VAL A 207 -7.59 20.99 6.99
C VAL A 207 -6.88 21.59 8.21
N MET A 208 -6.06 20.82 8.93
CA MET A 208 -5.25 21.33 10.04
C MET A 208 -4.24 22.39 9.59
N LEU A 209 -3.60 22.23 8.42
CA LEU A 209 -2.66 23.21 7.86
C LEU A 209 -3.35 24.55 7.56
N THR A 210 -4.57 24.50 7.01
CA THR A 210 -5.36 25.68 6.62
C THR A 210 -6.14 26.29 7.78
N TRP A 211 -6.09 25.71 8.98
CA TRP A 211 -6.74 26.27 10.16
C TRP A 211 -6.00 27.56 10.58
N PRO A 212 -6.67 28.73 10.53
CA PRO A 212 -6.05 29.99 10.92
C PRO A 212 -5.67 30.00 12.40
N GLU A 213 -4.69 30.82 12.74
CA GLU A 213 -4.36 31.03 14.14
C GLU A 213 -5.51 31.75 14.86
N GLY A 214 -6.00 31.16 15.94
CA GLY A 214 -7.14 31.64 16.70
C GLY A 214 -7.31 30.87 18.02
N ALA A 215 -8.27 31.29 18.85
CA ALA A 215 -8.50 30.70 20.15
C ALA A 215 -8.82 29.19 20.05
N LEU A 216 -9.70 28.80 19.13
CA LEU A 216 -10.07 27.39 18.92
C LEU A 216 -8.89 26.55 18.45
N TYR A 217 -8.05 27.07 17.56
CA TYR A 217 -6.83 26.38 17.14
C TYR A 217 -5.91 26.12 18.34
N GLN A 218 -5.66 27.13 19.18
CA GLN A 218 -4.79 27.00 20.35
C GLN A 218 -5.36 26.04 21.40
N MET A 219 -6.68 26.01 21.57
CA MET A 219 -7.35 25.04 22.45
C MET A 219 -7.11 23.59 22.01
N PHE A 220 -7.17 23.32 20.70
CA PHE A 220 -6.99 21.96 20.17
C PHE A 220 -5.52 21.58 19.90
N ARG A 221 -4.64 22.56 19.70
CA ARG A 221 -3.23 22.38 19.30
C ARG A 221 -2.49 21.32 20.11
N ASN A 222 -2.51 21.43 21.43
CA ASN A 222 -1.76 20.51 22.29
C ASN A 222 -2.33 19.09 22.23
N GLN A 223 -3.65 18.96 22.10
CA GLN A 223 -4.31 17.66 21.95
C GLN A 223 -3.96 17.01 20.61
N PHE A 224 -3.92 17.80 19.53
CA PHE A 224 -3.47 17.36 18.21
C PHE A 224 -2.00 16.89 18.22
N LEU A 225 -1.09 17.69 18.78
CA LEU A 225 0.33 17.35 18.84
C LEU A 225 0.59 16.09 19.69
N SER A 226 -0.10 15.95 20.83
CA SER A 226 -0.02 14.73 21.65
C SER A 226 -0.57 13.51 20.91
N TYR A 227 -1.65 13.67 20.14
CA TYR A 227 -2.17 12.63 19.27
C TYR A 227 -1.15 12.22 18.21
N CYS A 228 -0.53 13.17 17.50
CA CYS A 228 0.49 12.88 16.49
C CYS A 228 1.72 12.18 17.07
N LEU A 229 2.19 12.62 18.24
CA LEU A 229 3.30 11.99 18.95
C LEU A 229 2.97 10.53 19.28
N TYR A 230 1.78 10.29 19.84
CA TYR A 230 1.33 8.94 20.15
C TYR A 230 1.15 8.09 18.88
N GLN A 231 0.62 8.67 17.81
CA GLN A 231 0.47 8.00 16.52
C GLN A 231 1.83 7.52 15.99
N SER A 232 2.88 8.35 16.01
CA SER A 232 4.22 7.93 15.59
C SER A 232 4.78 6.81 16.47
N PHE A 233 4.51 6.85 17.78
CA PHE A 233 4.88 5.76 18.69
C PHE A 233 4.19 4.43 18.32
N ILE A 234 2.88 4.46 18.03
CA ILE A 234 2.14 3.27 17.62
C ILE A 234 2.63 2.73 16.27
N GLN A 235 2.87 3.61 15.29
CA GLN A 235 3.42 3.21 14.00
C GLN A 235 4.77 2.52 14.15
N PHE A 236 5.63 2.99 15.06
CA PHE A 236 6.90 2.34 15.36
C PHE A 236 6.72 0.94 15.95
N LEU A 237 5.85 0.78 16.95
CA LEU A 237 5.53 -0.52 17.54
C LEU A 237 4.95 -1.50 16.51
N GLN A 238 4.03 -1.03 15.69
CA GLN A 238 3.42 -1.80 14.60
C GLN A 238 4.46 -2.26 13.59
N TYR A 239 5.35 -1.36 13.15
CA TYR A 239 6.41 -1.68 12.22
C TYR A 239 7.32 -2.80 12.76
N TYR A 240 7.80 -2.68 14.00
CA TYR A 240 8.69 -3.67 14.61
C TYR A 240 8.01 -5.04 14.72
N TYR A 241 6.78 -5.05 15.26
CA TYR A 241 5.99 -6.26 15.44
C TYR A 241 5.68 -6.97 14.11
N GLN A 242 5.23 -6.20 13.11
CA GLN A 242 4.83 -6.74 11.81
C GLN A 242 6.00 -7.20 10.98
N SER A 243 7.12 -6.47 11.00
CA SER A 243 8.34 -6.86 10.30
C SER A 243 8.85 -8.21 10.80
N GLY A 244 8.87 -8.43 12.11
CA GLY A 244 9.25 -9.72 12.70
C GLY A 244 8.29 -10.85 12.35
N CYS A 245 6.98 -10.59 12.36
CA CYS A 245 5.98 -11.59 11.96
C CYS A 245 6.06 -11.95 10.48
N LEU A 246 6.22 -10.96 9.60
CA LEU A 246 6.37 -11.16 8.16
C LEU A 246 7.65 -11.92 7.82
N TYR A 247 8.77 -11.61 8.48
CA TYR A 247 10.02 -12.33 8.29
C TYR A 247 9.83 -13.83 8.59
N ARG A 248 9.24 -14.16 9.74
CA ARG A 248 8.96 -15.54 10.13
C ARG A 248 8.02 -16.25 9.14
N LEU A 249 6.91 -15.62 8.76
CA LEU A 249 5.94 -16.24 7.85
C LEU A 249 6.50 -16.44 6.43
N ARG A 250 7.40 -15.56 5.97
CA ARG A 250 8.12 -15.75 4.70
C ARG A 250 9.12 -16.89 4.78
N ALA A 251 9.86 -17.00 5.88
CA ALA A 251 10.79 -18.12 6.10
C ALA A 251 10.06 -19.48 6.15
N LEU A 252 8.81 -19.49 6.60
CA LEU A 252 7.93 -20.67 6.59
C LEU A 252 7.21 -20.93 5.26
N GLY A 253 7.33 -20.03 4.28
CA GLY A 253 6.60 -20.12 3.01
C GLY A 253 5.10 -19.83 3.09
N GLU A 254 4.57 -19.47 4.27
CA GLU A 254 3.14 -19.23 4.52
C GLU A 254 2.62 -17.88 4.00
N ARG A 255 3.51 -16.98 3.60
CA ARG A 255 3.16 -15.62 3.16
C ARG A 255 3.84 -15.19 1.88
N HIS A 256 3.11 -14.39 1.11
CA HIS A 256 3.63 -13.82 -0.12
C HIS A 256 4.70 -12.77 0.17
N ASN A 257 5.77 -12.79 -0.61
CA ASN A 257 6.92 -11.92 -0.38
C ASN A 257 6.62 -10.42 -0.57
N MET A 258 5.48 -10.05 -1.17
CA MET A 258 5.03 -8.65 -1.36
C MET A 258 4.14 -8.11 -0.23
N ASP A 259 3.84 -8.89 0.81
CA ASP A 259 3.04 -8.41 1.96
C ASP A 259 3.84 -7.38 2.79
N LEU A 260 3.21 -6.27 3.16
CA LEU A 260 3.80 -5.09 3.79
C LEU A 260 3.37 -4.94 5.25
N THR A 261 4.07 -4.08 6.00
CA THR A 261 3.54 -3.60 7.28
C THR A 261 2.40 -2.60 7.01
N VAL A 262 1.35 -2.60 7.82
CA VAL A 262 0.17 -1.75 7.73
C VAL A 262 -0.06 -1.01 9.06
N GLU A 263 -0.73 0.15 9.02
CA GLU A 263 -1.05 0.95 10.22
C GLU A 263 -2.14 0.33 11.13
N GLY A 264 -2.49 -0.93 10.92
CA GLY A 264 -3.32 -1.68 11.87
C GLY A 264 -3.14 -3.18 11.75
N PHE A 265 -4.23 -3.94 11.79
CA PHE A 265 -4.15 -5.38 11.99
C PHE A 265 -4.57 -6.21 10.78
N GLN A 266 -3.86 -7.32 10.59
CA GLN A 266 -4.18 -8.36 9.62
C GLN A 266 -4.31 -9.72 10.32
N SER A 267 -5.07 -10.63 9.71
CA SER A 267 -5.43 -11.94 10.27
C SER A 267 -4.26 -12.93 10.39
N TRP A 268 -3.02 -12.55 10.07
CA TRP A 268 -1.81 -13.36 10.28
C TRP A 268 -0.95 -12.87 11.45
N MET A 269 -1.30 -11.73 12.04
CA MET A 269 -0.52 -11.04 13.06
C MET A 269 -0.85 -11.54 14.49
N TRP A 270 -1.14 -12.83 14.69
CA TRP A 270 -1.72 -13.29 15.97
C TRP A 270 -0.73 -13.63 17.07
N ARG A 271 0.51 -14.01 16.73
CA ARG A 271 1.50 -14.43 17.72
C ARG A 271 2.08 -13.18 18.40
N GLY A 272 1.55 -12.80 19.57
CA GLY A 272 1.91 -11.57 20.30
C GLY A 272 0.93 -10.40 20.15
N LEU A 273 -0.23 -10.61 19.52
CA LEU A 273 -1.22 -9.55 19.28
C LEU A 273 -1.78 -8.92 20.56
N THR A 274 -1.95 -9.71 21.62
CA THR A 274 -2.50 -9.25 22.89
C THR A 274 -1.71 -8.08 23.48
N PHE A 275 -0.40 -8.00 23.19
CA PHE A 275 0.44 -6.90 23.65
C PHE A 275 0.15 -5.59 22.91
N LEU A 276 0.00 -5.62 21.59
CA LEU A 276 -0.14 -4.41 20.77
C LEU A 276 -1.58 -3.85 20.75
N LEU A 277 -2.56 -4.74 20.97
CA LEU A 277 -3.98 -4.43 20.85
C LEU A 277 -4.48 -3.35 21.84
N PRO A 278 -4.09 -3.34 23.13
CA PRO A 278 -4.45 -2.26 24.06
C PRO A 278 -3.98 -0.87 23.60
N PHE A 279 -2.73 -0.78 23.13
CA PHE A 279 -2.17 0.47 22.60
C PHE A 279 -2.92 0.94 21.35
N LEU A 280 -3.29 0.01 20.46
CA LEU A 280 -4.03 0.37 19.26
C LEU A 280 -5.48 0.80 19.57
N PHE A 281 -6.17 0.11 20.48
CA PHE A 281 -7.50 0.53 20.89
C PHE A 281 -7.46 1.89 21.55
N PHE A 282 -6.48 2.15 22.41
CA PHE A 282 -6.30 3.47 22.99
C PHE A 282 -6.08 4.55 21.91
N TYR A 283 -5.25 4.28 20.89
CA TYR A 283 -5.11 5.16 19.73
C TYR A 283 -6.44 5.44 19.03
N HIS A 284 -7.24 4.40 18.75
CA HIS A 284 -8.54 4.54 18.11
C HIS A 284 -9.51 5.36 18.98
N PHE A 285 -9.63 5.06 20.26
CA PHE A 285 -10.48 5.83 21.16
C PHE A 285 -9.99 7.28 21.33
N TRP A 286 -8.70 7.56 21.18
CA TRP A 286 -8.20 8.93 21.08
C TRP A 286 -8.75 9.63 19.83
N GLN A 287 -8.87 8.95 18.69
CA GLN A 287 -9.53 9.52 17.50
C GLN A 287 -10.99 9.91 17.79
N LEU A 288 -11.74 9.05 18.49
CA LEU A 288 -13.10 9.38 18.93
C LEU A 288 -13.10 10.57 19.88
N TYR A 289 -12.18 10.61 20.86
CA TYR A 289 -12.05 11.73 21.78
C TYR A 289 -11.78 13.05 21.05
N ASN A 290 -10.86 13.07 20.08
CA ASN A 290 -10.61 14.23 19.23
C ASN A 290 -11.87 14.65 18.47
N SER A 291 -12.60 13.70 17.89
CA SER A 291 -13.84 13.97 17.18
C SER A 291 -14.90 14.62 18.09
N ILE A 292 -15.12 14.07 19.29
CA ILE A 292 -16.07 14.60 20.27
C ILE A 292 -15.65 16.00 20.73
N THR A 293 -14.36 16.22 21.04
CA THR A 293 -13.84 17.53 21.42
C THR A 293 -14.11 18.56 20.33
N LEU A 294 -13.83 18.24 19.07
CA LEU A 294 -14.04 19.13 17.94
C LEU A 294 -15.53 19.43 17.70
N PHE A 295 -16.42 18.43 17.82
CA PHE A 295 -17.86 18.69 17.71
C PHE A 295 -18.40 19.55 18.86
N ARG A 296 -17.87 19.40 20.08
CA ARG A 296 -18.21 20.31 21.19
C ARG A 296 -17.70 21.73 20.94
N MET A 297 -16.49 21.87 20.40
CA MET A 297 -15.95 23.17 20.02
C MET A 297 -16.76 23.82 18.90
N PHE A 298 -17.26 23.03 17.94
CA PHE A 298 -18.12 23.52 16.86
C PHE A 298 -19.46 24.08 17.35
N GLN A 299 -19.95 23.63 18.50
CA GLN A 299 -21.17 24.15 19.14
C GLN A 299 -20.96 25.48 19.86
N LEU A 300 -19.71 25.95 20.02
CA LEU A 300 -19.44 27.23 20.65
C LEU A 300 -19.94 28.37 19.74
N PRO A 301 -20.64 29.40 20.30
CA PRO A 301 -21.16 30.52 19.50
C PRO A 301 -20.10 31.30 18.72
N GLU A 302 -18.85 31.21 19.17
CA GLU A 302 -17.69 31.91 18.61
C GLU A 302 -17.04 31.15 17.45
N CYS A 303 -17.42 29.89 17.22
CA CYS A 303 -16.84 29.04 16.18
C CYS A 303 -17.31 29.49 14.78
N LYS A 304 -16.38 30.07 14.00
CA LYS A 304 -16.62 30.46 12.59
C LYS A 304 -15.79 29.59 11.63
N GLU A 305 -14.85 28.83 12.16
CA GLU A 305 -13.90 28.01 11.42
C GLU A 305 -14.51 26.67 11.02
N TRP A 306 -14.79 26.50 9.73
CA TRP A 306 -15.29 25.23 9.17
C TRP A 306 -14.31 24.06 9.37
N GLN A 307 -13.02 24.37 9.57
CA GLN A 307 -11.95 23.41 9.83
C GLN A 307 -12.26 22.55 11.06
N VAL A 308 -12.84 23.13 12.11
CA VAL A 308 -13.23 22.42 13.34
C VAL A 308 -14.15 21.26 13.01
N PHE A 309 -15.21 21.52 12.24
CA PHE A 309 -16.20 20.53 11.84
C PHE A 309 -15.58 19.44 10.96
N MET A 310 -14.79 19.82 9.94
CA MET A 310 -14.21 18.85 9.00
C MET A 310 -13.13 17.98 9.64
N CYS A 311 -12.33 18.51 10.57
CA CYS A 311 -11.43 17.70 11.40
C CYS A 311 -12.24 16.71 12.27
N GLY A 312 -13.34 17.16 12.88
CA GLY A 312 -14.22 16.32 13.70
C GLY A 312 -14.78 15.13 12.92
N CYS A 313 -15.28 15.38 11.71
CA CYS A 313 -15.76 14.36 10.77
C CYS A 313 -14.66 13.38 10.35
N SER A 314 -13.46 13.90 10.05
CA SER A 314 -12.33 13.07 9.61
C SER A 314 -11.85 12.12 10.71
N TYR A 315 -11.73 12.61 11.95
CA TYR A 315 -11.42 11.78 13.11
C TYR A 315 -12.49 10.72 13.37
N LEU A 316 -13.77 11.04 13.16
CA LEU A 316 -14.86 10.06 13.31
C LEU A 316 -14.76 8.94 12.26
N VAL A 317 -14.52 9.28 11.00
CA VAL A 317 -14.33 8.31 9.92
C VAL A 317 -13.13 7.40 10.21
N LEU A 318 -12.00 7.98 10.61
CA LEU A 318 -10.81 7.23 11.00
C LEU A 318 -11.12 6.28 12.17
N PHE A 319 -11.77 6.76 13.23
CA PHE A 319 -12.17 5.94 14.36
C PHE A 319 -13.04 4.75 13.93
N MET A 320 -14.15 5.02 13.23
CA MET A 320 -15.11 3.99 12.84
C MET A 320 -14.46 2.90 12.00
N GLY A 321 -13.71 3.26 10.96
CA GLY A 321 -13.09 2.26 10.11
C GLY A 321 -11.93 1.53 10.77
N ASN A 322 -11.14 2.19 11.61
CA ASN A 322 -10.05 1.55 12.34
C ASN A 322 -10.57 0.54 13.38
N VAL A 323 -11.60 0.90 14.14
CA VAL A 323 -12.24 0.00 15.09
C VAL A 323 -12.93 -1.14 14.36
N PHE A 324 -13.70 -0.86 13.31
CA PHE A 324 -14.39 -1.89 12.54
C PHE A 324 -13.41 -2.90 11.93
N THR A 325 -12.33 -2.44 11.30
CA THR A 325 -11.33 -3.33 10.71
C THR A 325 -10.58 -4.16 11.75
N THR A 326 -10.25 -3.56 12.91
CA THR A 326 -9.63 -4.28 14.01
C THR A 326 -10.56 -5.34 14.60
N LEU A 327 -11.83 -4.98 14.86
CA LEU A 327 -12.85 -5.90 15.37
C LEU A 327 -13.15 -7.03 14.38
N ALA A 328 -13.23 -6.73 13.08
CA ALA A 328 -13.44 -7.76 12.05
C ALA A 328 -12.30 -8.79 12.06
N VAL A 329 -11.06 -8.35 12.25
CA VAL A 329 -9.89 -9.24 12.36
C VAL A 329 -9.96 -10.09 13.63
N VAL A 330 -10.32 -9.49 14.77
CA VAL A 330 -10.55 -10.21 16.06
C VAL A 330 -11.68 -11.22 15.96
N TYR A 331 -12.79 -10.85 15.34
CA TYR A 331 -13.95 -11.72 15.15
C TYR A 331 -13.63 -12.91 14.25
N GLN A 332 -12.98 -12.69 13.10
CA GLN A 332 -12.53 -13.77 12.22
C GLN A 332 -11.66 -14.79 12.95
N LYS A 333 -10.80 -14.33 13.87
CA LYS A 333 -9.98 -15.22 14.68
C LYS A 333 -10.79 -16.00 15.71
N TYR A 334 -11.72 -15.35 16.38
CA TYR A 334 -12.59 -16.01 17.34
C TYR A 334 -13.36 -17.17 16.69
N MET A 335 -13.95 -16.91 15.51
CA MET A 335 -14.64 -17.93 14.70
C MET A 335 -13.69 -19.06 14.28
N ASN A 336 -12.52 -18.75 13.70
CA ASN A 336 -11.56 -19.77 13.27
C ASN A 336 -11.04 -20.65 14.43
N ASN A 337 -10.96 -20.11 15.65
CA ASN A 337 -10.57 -20.88 16.83
C ASN A 337 -11.72 -21.78 17.33
N GLN A 338 -12.98 -21.32 17.25
CA GLN A 338 -14.14 -22.15 17.57
C GLN A 338 -14.27 -23.33 16.61
N ASP A 339 -14.08 -23.11 15.30
CA ASP A 339 -14.17 -24.19 14.31
C ASP A 339 -13.05 -25.23 14.50
N LYS A 340 -11.83 -24.79 14.84
CA LYS A 340 -10.76 -25.72 15.23
C LYS A 340 -11.07 -26.51 16.49
N SER A 341 -11.79 -25.92 17.44
CA SER A 341 -12.20 -26.59 18.68
C SER A 341 -13.39 -27.56 18.48
N LYS A 342 -14.14 -27.44 17.38
CA LYS A 342 -15.25 -28.33 17.03
C LYS A 342 -14.81 -29.51 16.15
N ASN A 343 -13.69 -29.36 15.44
CA ASN A 343 -13.11 -30.36 14.54
C ASN A 343 -11.96 -31.17 15.17
N VAL A 344 -11.75 -31.01 16.48
CA VAL A 344 -10.85 -31.81 17.34
C VAL A 344 -11.74 -32.48 18.38
#